data_AF-A0AAV1WFT4-F1
#
_entry.id   AF-A0AAV1WFT4-F1
#
_cell.length_a   1.000
_cell.length_b   1.000
_cell.length_c   1.000
_cell.angle_alpha   90.00
_cell.angle_beta   90.00
_cell.angle_gamma   90.00
#
_symmetry.space_group_name_H-M   'P 1'
#
loop_
_entity.id
_entity.type
_entity.pdbx_description
1 polymer ?
#
loop_
_entity_poly.entity_id
_entity_poly.type
_entity_poly.pdbx_seq_one_letter_code
_entity_poly.pdbx_strand_id
1 'polypeptide(L)' 'MVIDFTATRCVPCKHMKPVMREFAAKYTDVEFIKLDVDELLRIQSTIAMGGTR' A
#
# COMPACT_ATOMS: atom_id res chain seq x y z
N MET A 1 -3.33 -9.68 10.75
CA MET A 1 -3.07 -9.14 9.40
C MET A 1 -3.27 -7.64 9.42
N VAL A 2 -2.29 -6.87 8.96
CA VAL A 2 -2.28 -5.40 8.88
C VAL A 2 -2.02 -5.03 7.42
N ILE A 3 -2.86 -4.16 6.86
CA ILE A 3 -2.74 -3.70 5.47
C ILE A 3 -2.35 -2.21 5.51
N ASP A 4 -1.16 -1.90 5.01
CA ASP A 4 -0.64 -0.54 4.88
C ASP A 4 -0.85 -0.03 3.45
N PHE A 5 -1.75 0.95 3.30
CA PHE A 5 -2.02 1.61 2.03
C PHE A 5 -1.04 2.78 1.84
N THR A 6 -0.04 2.58 0.99
CA THR A 6 0.95 3.61 0.65
C THR A 6 0.59 4.29 -0.66
N ALA A 7 0.88 5.58 -0.75
CA ALA A 7 0.89 6.34 -2.01
C ALA A 7 2.23 7.09 -2.14
N THR A 8 2.74 7.21 -3.36
CA THR A 8 3.98 7.93 -3.73
C THR A 8 3.92 9.41 -3.33
N ARG A 9 2.72 10.00 -3.35
CA ARG A 9 2.47 11.40 -2.91
C ARG A 9 2.07 11.56 -1.44
N CYS A 10 2.12 10.50 -0.63
CA CYS A 10 1.78 10.59 0.79
C CYS A 10 3.02 10.92 1.65
N VAL A 11 3.23 12.22 1.90
CA VAL A 11 4.28 12.72 2.82
C VAL A 11 4.14 12.19 4.26
N PRO A 12 2.96 12.16 4.90
CA PRO A 12 2.82 11.58 6.24
C PRO A 12 3.12 10.08 6.27
N CYS A 13 2.79 9.33 5.20
CA CYS A 13 3.10 7.90 5.11
C CYS A 13 4.62 7.61 5.14
N LYS A 14 5.46 8.53 4.63
CA LYS A 14 6.92 8.38 4.70
C LYS A 14 7.44 8.39 6.15
N HIS A 15 6.79 9.12 7.05
CA HIS A 15 7.15 9.18 8.46
C HIS A 15 6.67 7.96 9.25
N MET A 16 5.55 7.35 8.86
CA MET A 16 5.06 6.09 9.45
C MET A 16 5.83 4.85 8.99
N LYS A 17 6.53 4.93 7.86
CA LYS A 17 7.29 3.83 7.26
C LYS A 17 8.32 3.16 8.19
N PRO A 18 9.17 3.89 8.95
CA PRO A 18 10.08 3.26 9.92
C PRO A 18 9.34 2.57 11.06
N VAL A 19 8.27 3.19 11.57
CA VAL A 19 7.44 2.65 12.65
C VAL A 19 6.77 1.33 12.24
N MET A 20 6.21 1.27 11.02
CA MET A 20 5.63 0.03 10.49
C MET A 20 6.67 -1.08 10.29
N ARG A 21 7.93 -0.74 9.96
CA ARG A 21 9.01 -1.73 9.87
C ARG A 21 9.42 -2.27 11.23
N GLU A 22 9.48 -1.42 12.25
CA GLU A 22 9.74 -1.86 13.63
C GLU A 22 8.63 -2.77 14.14
N PHE A 23 7.37 -2.45 13.83
CA PHE A 23 6.25 -3.31 14.18
C PHE A 23 6.25 -4.63 13.40
N ALA A 24 6.59 -4.63 12.12
CA ALA A 24 6.73 -5.86 11.34
C ALA A 24 7.87 -6.75 11.86
N ALA A 25 8.97 -6.16 12.33
CA ALA A 25 10.07 -6.90 12.94
C ALA A 25 9.70 -7.45 14.33
N LYS A 26 8.87 -6.73 15.09
CA LYS A 26 8.46 -7.11 16.45
C LYS A 26 7.31 -8.12 16.47
N TYR A 27 6.41 -8.04 15.49
CA TYR A 27 5.21 -8.86 15.40
C TYR A 27 5.31 -9.80 14.19
N THR A 28 6.05 -10.90 14.35
CA THR A 28 6.22 -11.91 13.29
C THR A 28 4.99 -12.78 13.07
N ASP A 29 4.09 -12.85 14.06
CA ASP A 29 2.78 -13.53 13.97
C ASP A 29 1.72 -12.71 13.22
N VAL A 30 2.05 -11.48 12.83
CA VAL A 30 1.14 -10.59 12.11
C VAL A 30 1.64 -10.40 10.69
N GLU A 31 0.81 -10.78 9.72
CA GLU A 31 1.09 -10.48 8.32
C GLU A 31 0.95 -8.97 8.05
N PHE A 32 2.03 -8.33 7.60
CA PHE A 32 2.05 -6.94 7.16
C PHE A 32 2.09 -6.88 5.64
N ILE A 33 1.01 -6.40 5.02
CA ILE A 33 0.86 -6.29 3.57
C ILE A 33 0.93 -4.82 3.18
N LYS A 34 1.88 -4.47 2.30
CA LYS A 34 2.02 -3.10 1.78
C LYS A 34 1.38 -3.02 0.40
N LEU A 35 0.32 -2.23 0.28
CA LEU A 35 -0.39 -2.01 -0.98
C LEU A 35 -0.11 -0.59 -1.50
N ASP A 36 0.44 -0.51 -2.71
CA ASP A 36 0.67 0.76 -3.38
C ASP A 36 -0.54 1.16 -4.21
N VAL A 37 -1.24 2.22 -3.78
CA VAL A 37 -2.44 2.69 -4.46
C VAL A 37 -2.14 3.35 -5.80
N ASP A 38 -0.93 3.87 -6.01
CA ASP A 38 -0.58 4.50 -7.28
C ASP A 38 -0.40 3.46 -8.39
N GLU A 39 0.17 2.30 -8.07
CA GLU A 39 0.26 1.17 -9.01
C GLU A 39 -1.12 0.57 -9.29
N LEU A 40 -2.01 0.51 -8.30
CA LEU A 40 -3.40 0.07 -8.50
C LEU A 40 -4.17 1.01 -9.43
N LEU A 41 -4.03 2.33 -9.26
CA LEU A 41 -4.63 3.33 -10.15
C LEU A 41 -4.04 3.25 -11.57
N ARG A 42 -2.75 2.93 -11.70
CA ARG A 42 -2.09 2.72 -12.99
C ARG A 42 -2.63 1.49 -13.72
N ILE A 43 -2.87 0.39 -12.99
CA ILE A 43 -3.50 -0.80 -13.54
C ILE A 43 -4.98 -0.53 -13.89
N GLN A 44 -5.72 0.24 -13.07
CA GLN A 44 -7.08 0.67 -13.43
C GLN A 44 -7.09 1.45 -14.75
N SER A 45 -6.14 2.37 -14.95
CA SER A 45 -6.03 3.10 -16.23
C SER A 45 -5.66 2.20 -17.41
N THR A 46 -4.95 1.10 -17.15
CA THR A 46 -4.52 0.13 -18.19
C THR A 46 -5.61 -0.89 -18.51
N ILE A 47 -6.42 -1.28 -17.53
CA ILE A 47 -7.54 -2.22 -17.68
C ILE A 47 -8.83 -1.50 -18.15
N ALA A 48 -8.88 -0.16 -18.09
CA ALA A 48 -10.02 0.64 -18.54
C ALA A 48 -10.28 0.65 -20.07
N MET A 49 -9.65 -0.24 -20.86
CA MET A 49 -10.14 -0.63 -22.19
C MET A 49 -10.88 -1.98 -22.15
N GLY A 50 -11.99 -2.01 -21.41
CA GLY A 50 -12.91 -3.14 -21.33
C GLY A 50 -14.11 -2.76 -20.46
N GLY A 51 -14.96 -1.87 -20.97
CA GLY A 51 -15.96 -1.16 -20.18
C GLY A 51 -17.07 -2.02 -19.56
N THR A 52 -17.75 -1.43 -18.58
CA THR A 52 -19.22 -1.48 -18.44
C THR A 52 -19.69 -0.24 -17.67
N ARG A 53 -20.39 0.63 -18.43
CA ARG A 53 -21.22 1.81 -18.08
C ARG A 53 -20.52 3.08 -17.61
#